data_AF-A0A2P7QBE7-F1
#
_entry.id   AF-A0A2P7QBE7-F1
#
_cell.length_a   1.000
_cell.length_b   1.000
_cell.length_c   1.000
_cell.angle_alpha   90.00
_cell.angle_beta   90.00
_cell.angle_gamma   90.00
#
_symmetry.space_group_name_H-M   'P 1'
#
loop_
_entity.id
_entity.type
_entity.pdbx_description
1 polymer ?
#
loop_
_entity_poly.entity_id
_entity_poly.type
_entity_poly.pdbx_seq_one_letter_code
_entity_poly.pdbx_strand_id
1 'polypeptide(L)' 'GVKFLGVVIHTNYTRIQDKKVVKLKQKLKALTKRNRGIGLAAIIRELNPVLRGFVSYFRVANCARVLKQVMSWLR' A
#
# COMPACT_ATOMS: atom_id res chain seq x y z
N GLY A 1 -9.81 -12.08 15.39
CA GLY A 1 -8.69 -12.38 14.48
C GLY A 1 -7.39 -12.00 15.15
N VAL A 2 -6.39 -12.88 15.11
CA VAL A 2 -5.10 -12.69 15.79
C VAL A 2 -4.23 -11.74 14.97
N LYS A 3 -3.62 -10.73 15.61
CA LYS A 3 -2.68 -9.80 14.97
C LYS A 3 -1.31 -10.46 14.91
N PHE A 4 -0.81 -10.74 13.72
CA PHE A 4 0.49 -11.39 13.53
C PHE A 4 1.20 -10.81 12.31
N LEU A 5 2.48 -10.44 12.44
CA LEU A 5 3.33 -9.93 11.34
C LEU A 5 2.72 -8.81 10.47
N GLY A 6 1.81 -7.99 11.01
CA GLY A 6 1.16 -6.91 10.24
C GLY A 6 -0.08 -7.34 9.45
N VAL A 7 -0.48 -8.60 9.54
CA VAL A 7 -1.80 -9.11 9.12
C VAL A 7 -2.67 -9.40 10.34
N VAL A 8 -3.97 -9.51 10.10
CA VAL A 8 -4.99 -9.96 11.05
C VAL A 8 -5.55 -11.25 10.47
N ILE A 9 -5.25 -12.37 11.12
CA ILE A 9 -5.68 -13.70 10.70
C ILE A 9 -7.06 -13.94 11.32
N HIS A 10 -8.07 -14.12 10.48
CA HIS A 10 -9.39 -14.63 10.87
C HIS A 10 -9.52 -16.06 10.36
N THR A 11 -10.43 -16.83 10.98
CA THR A 11 -10.67 -18.24 10.65
C THR A 11 -10.94 -18.48 9.17
N ASN A 12 -11.65 -17.55 8.50
CA ASN A 12 -12.03 -17.67 7.09
C ASN A 12 -11.25 -16.75 6.14
N TYR A 13 -10.50 -15.76 6.65
CA TYR A 13 -9.79 -14.79 5.79
C TYR A 13 -8.67 -14.07 6.52
N THR A 14 -7.68 -13.59 5.76
CA THR A 14 -6.60 -12.75 6.30
C THR A 14 -6.79 -11.31 5.84
N ARG A 15 -6.82 -10.37 6.79
CA ARG A 15 -6.95 -8.92 6.54
C ARG A 15 -5.63 -8.22 6.81
N ILE A 16 -5.31 -7.18 6.05
CA ILE A 16 -4.17 -6.31 6.35
C ILE A 16 -4.49 -5.43 7.56
N GLN A 17 -3.53 -5.19 8.44
CA GLN A 17 -3.72 -4.21 9.51
C GLN A 17 -3.82 -2.79 8.94
N ASP A 18 -4.83 -2.05 9.40
CA ASP A 18 -5.08 -0.67 8.96
C ASP A 18 -3.87 0.25 9.14
N LYS A 19 -3.11 0.08 10.24
CA LYS A 19 -1.85 0.80 10.49
C LYS A 19 -0.83 0.67 9.34
N LYS A 20 -0.74 -0.50 8.69
CA LYS A 20 0.17 -0.73 7.55
C LYS A 20 -0.33 -0.04 6.29
N VAL A 21 -1.65 -0.01 6.08
CA VAL A 21 -2.30 0.71 4.98
C VAL A 21 -2.11 2.22 5.13
N VAL A 22 -2.27 2.76 6.35
CA VAL A 22 -2.01 4.18 6.64
C VAL A 22 -0.56 4.55 6.37
N LYS A 23 0.40 3.73 6.81
CA LYS A 23 1.83 3.94 6.51
C LYS A 23 2.11 3.92 5.01
N LEU A 24 1.48 3.02 4.26
CA LEU A 24 1.58 3.00 2.80
C LEU A 24 1.05 4.31 2.20
N LYS A 25 -0.14 4.76 2.59
CA LYS A 25 -0.73 6.04 2.13
C LYS A 25 0.17 7.24 2.46
N GLN A 26 0.74 7.28 3.67
CA GLN A 26 1.67 8.35 4.06
C GLN A 26 2.94 8.34 3.19
N LYS A 27 3.51 7.16 2.93
CA LYS A 27 4.69 7.02 2.06
C LYS A 27 4.37 7.45 0.64
N LEU A 28 3.21 7.05 0.09
CA LEU A 28 2.74 7.47 -1.22
C LEU A 28 2.52 8.98 -1.28
N LYS A 29 1.87 9.58 -0.28
CA LYS A 29 1.68 11.04 -0.17
C LYS A 29 3.00 11.81 -0.14
N ALA A 30 4.01 11.28 0.55
CA ALA A 30 5.35 11.87 0.62
C ALA A 30 6.12 11.75 -0.71
N LEU A 31 5.86 10.67 -1.47
CA LEU A 31 6.41 10.46 -2.81
C LEU A 31 5.75 11.37 -3.85
N THR A 32 4.42 11.50 -3.80
CA THR A 32 3.64 12.35 -4.73
C THR A 32 3.53 13.81 -4.30
N LYS A 33 4.39 14.27 -3.38
CA LYS A 33 4.35 15.65 -2.87
C LYS A 33 4.61 16.64 -4.01
N ARG A 34 3.72 17.64 -4.17
CA ARG A 34 3.67 18.58 -5.31
C ARG A 34 4.91 19.49 -5.47
N ASN A 35 5.76 19.61 -4.43
CA ASN A 35 6.91 20.51 -4.40
C ASN A 35 8.26 19.83 -4.73
N ARG A 36 8.24 18.75 -5.51
CA ARG A 36 9.41 17.88 -5.68
C ARG A 36 10.18 18.13 -6.99
N GLY A 37 9.66 18.96 -7.91
CA GLY A 37 10.34 19.31 -9.17
C GLY A 37 10.63 18.12 -10.12
N ILE A 38 10.20 16.91 -9.78
CA ILE A 38 10.43 15.69 -10.56
C ILE A 38 9.24 15.37 -11.47
N GLY A 39 9.56 14.93 -12.69
CA GLY A 39 8.56 14.52 -13.66
C GLY A 39 7.72 13.34 -13.19
N LEU A 40 6.48 13.26 -13.69
CA LEU A 40 5.50 12.23 -13.29
C LEU A 40 6.03 10.80 -13.51
N ALA A 41 6.85 10.60 -14.55
CA ALA A 41 7.52 9.33 -14.84
C ALA A 41 8.49 8.90 -13.73
N ALA A 42 9.22 9.84 -13.12
CA ALA A 42 10.13 9.54 -12.01
C ALA A 42 9.34 9.11 -10.77
N ILE A 43 8.22 9.79 -10.48
CA ILE A 43 7.32 9.41 -9.38
C ILE A 43 6.78 8.00 -9.59
N ILE A 44 6.32 7.66 -10.81
CA ILE A 44 5.83 6.30 -11.13
C ILE A 44 6.94 5.25 -10.95
N ARG A 45 8.18 5.56 -11.36
CA ARG A 45 9.33 4.67 -11.18
C ARG A 45 9.65 4.43 -9.71
N GLU A 46 9.47 5.41 -8.83
CA GLU A 46 9.62 5.24 -7.37
C GLU A 46 8.42 4.52 -6.74
N LEU A 47 7.21 4.75 -7.25
CA LEU A 47 5.98 4.15 -6.73
C LEU A 47 5.91 2.64 -6.98
N ASN A 48 6.28 2.21 -8.18
CA ASN A 48 6.21 0.82 -8.64
C ASN A 48 6.89 -0.19 -7.69
N PRO A 49 8.16 -0.02 -7.28
CA PRO A 49 8.81 -0.97 -6.38
C PRO A 49 8.17 -0.99 -4.98
N VAL A 50 7.68 0.15 -4.48
CA VAL A 50 6.98 0.22 -3.18
C VAL A 50 5.68 -0.57 -3.23
N LEU A 51 4.88 -0.38 -4.27
CA LEU A 51 3.63 -1.12 -4.48
C LEU A 51 3.90 -2.60 -4.70
N ARG A 52 4.90 -2.95 -5.53
CA ARG A 52 5.27 -4.34 -5.81
C ARG A 52 5.71 -5.08 -4.54
N GLY A 53 6.55 -4.44 -3.70
CA GLY A 53 6.96 -5.00 -2.41
C GLY A 53 5.78 -5.17 -1.44
N PHE A 54 4.86 -4.20 -1.41
CA PHE A 54 3.66 -4.29 -0.58
C PHE A 54 2.74 -5.43 -1.01
N VAL A 55 2.49 -5.60 -2.32
CA VAL A 55 1.70 -6.72 -2.86
C VAL A 55 2.37 -8.05 -2.55
N SER A 56 3.70 -8.16 -2.74
CA SER A 56 4.43 -9.39 -2.47
C SER A 56 4.36 -9.79 -1.00
N TYR A 57 4.50 -8.84 -0.08
CA TYR A 57 4.46 -9.09 1.36
C TYR A 57 3.06 -9.49 1.84
N PHE A 58 2.03 -8.82 1.33
CA PHE A 58 0.65 -9.06 1.75
C PHE A 58 -0.12 -9.99 0.80
N ARG A 59 0.53 -10.72 -0.12
CA ARG A 59 -0.12 -11.57 -1.14
C ARG A 59 -1.13 -12.56 -0.56
N VAL A 60 -0.91 -13.01 0.68
CA VAL A 60 -1.76 -13.96 1.43
C VAL A 60 -3.02 -13.28 2.01
N ALA A 61 -2.98 -11.96 2.22
CA ALA A 61 -4.13 -11.15 2.59
C ALA A 61 -4.85 -10.62 1.35
N ASN A 62 -6.16 -10.39 1.43
CA ASN A 62 -6.94 -9.85 0.31
C ASN A 62 -6.56 -8.38 -0.01
N CYS A 63 -5.45 -8.20 -0.70
CA CYS A 63 -4.81 -6.90 -0.97
C CYS A 63 -5.37 -6.15 -2.16
N ALA A 64 -6.00 -6.86 -3.09
CA ALA A 64 -6.50 -6.28 -4.32
C ALA A 64 -7.48 -5.13 -4.03
N ARG A 65 -8.38 -5.32 -3.05
CA ARG A 65 -9.31 -4.28 -2.61
C ARG A 65 -8.61 -3.07 -2.01
N VAL A 66 -7.57 -3.29 -1.20
CA VAL A 66 -6.80 -2.20 -0.56
C VAL A 66 -6.02 -1.41 -1.60
N LEU A 67 -5.34 -2.09 -2.52
CA LEU A 67 -4.64 -1.42 -3.62
C LEU A 67 -5.60 -0.61 -4.48
N LYS A 68 -6.77 -1.16 -4.83
CA LYS A 68 -7.78 -0.44 -5.62
C LYS A 68 -8.23 0.85 -4.91
N GLN A 69 -8.48 0.79 -3.60
CA GLN A 69 -8.82 1.99 -2.82
C GLN A 69 -7.67 3.01 -2.77
N VAL A 70 -6.43 2.55 -2.59
CA VAL A 70 -5.26 3.43 -2.55
C VAL A 70 -5.01 4.09 -3.91
N MET A 71 -5.12 3.34 -5.01
CA MET A 71 -4.99 3.89 -6.37
C MET A 71 -6.12 4.86 -6.70
N SER A 72 -7.36 4.58 -6.27
CA SER A 72 -8.48 5.52 -6.42
C SER A 72 -8.30 6.81 -5.64
N TRP A 73 -7.62 6.76 -4.49
CA TRP A 73 -7.30 7.95 -3.68
C TRP A 73 -6.17 8.80 -4.28
N LEU A 74 -5.31 8.18 -5.10
CA LEU A 74 -4.19 8.83 -5.78
C LEU A 74 -4.60 9.55 -7.07
N ARG A 75 -5.79 9.28 -7.58
CA ARG A 75 -6.38 9.96 -8.75
C ARG A 75 -6.87 11.34 -8.37
#